data_AF-A0A536I5L9-F1
#
_entry.id   AF-A0A536I5L9-F1
#
_cell.length_a   1.000
_cell.length_b   1.000
_cell.length_c   1.000
_cell.angle_alpha   90.00
_cell.angle_beta   90.00
_cell.angle_gamma   90.00
#
_symmetry.space_group_name_H-M   'P 1'
#
loop_
_entity.id
_entity.type
_entity.pdbx_description
1 polymer ?
#
loop_
_entity_poly.entity_id
_entity_poly.type
_entity_poly.pdbx_seq_one_letter_code
_entity_poly.pdbx_strand_id
1 'polypeptide(L)'
;PGVRNASMEFDPDTLRPTFRLHIGLPGASNAFAIASRLGMDPSIIERAQTHLSELHRSLERTLREAERHRTELAAKLEEARVAAVDAERVTTGAERDAARVRDEAQQALGRARAEADELILQTRRALRQAEEARDLAAKRNLVEEARAALAAVESARAASAPPERPSPIVPIAVGSLVLVDGVSDPGTLLAIDDKGVADVAAGMLRLRVPATQLRPAPEPADKLRSERPHITGGVPSVALQLDLRGARAEEALAVLDRYLNDAAVAGIARVRVVHGKGTGALRTAVRAALAEHPLVRAHEPAGPAEGGEGATIVEL
;
A
#
# COMPACT_ATOMS: atom_id res chain seq x y z
N PRO A 1 68.85 27.43 -34.48
CA PRO A 1 68.13 26.26 -35.07
C PRO A 1 66.82 26.72 -35.74
N GLY A 2 66.80 26.84 -37.08
CA GLY A 2 65.74 27.56 -37.80
C GLY A 2 65.02 26.80 -38.92
N VAL A 3 65.28 25.48 -39.08
CA VAL A 3 64.68 24.69 -40.15
C VAL A 3 63.90 23.53 -39.54
N ARG A 4 62.68 23.31 -40.05
CA ARG A 4 61.79 22.23 -39.65
C ARG A 4 61.38 21.45 -40.89
N ASN A 5 61.44 20.12 -40.81
CA ASN A 5 61.00 19.25 -41.89
C ASN A 5 59.53 19.52 -42.23
N ALA A 6 59.09 19.30 -43.46
CA ALA A 6 57.68 19.27 -43.79
C ALA A 6 57.43 18.31 -44.96
N SER A 7 56.25 17.69 -44.97
CA SER A 7 55.82 16.80 -46.04
C SER A 7 54.44 17.18 -46.55
N MET A 8 54.19 16.95 -47.84
CA MET A 8 52.86 17.07 -48.43
C MET A 8 52.19 15.70 -48.43
N GLU A 9 50.96 15.62 -47.95
CA GLU A 9 50.18 14.39 -47.93
C GLU A 9 49.81 13.96 -49.36
N PHE A 10 49.99 12.66 -49.61
CA PHE A 10 49.79 12.02 -50.90
C PHE A 10 49.02 10.73 -50.67
N ASP A 11 47.97 10.52 -51.46
CA ASP A 11 47.18 9.30 -51.40
C ASP A 11 47.88 8.19 -52.22
N PRO A 12 48.36 7.11 -51.59
CA PRO A 12 49.09 6.04 -52.28
C PRO A 12 48.19 5.18 -53.18
N ASP A 13 46.88 5.16 -52.96
CA ASP A 13 45.94 4.32 -53.70
C ASP A 13 45.45 5.05 -54.96
N THR A 14 45.11 6.34 -54.84
CA THR A 14 44.70 7.15 -55.99
C THR A 14 45.88 7.82 -56.71
N LEU A 15 47.07 7.79 -56.11
CA LEU A 15 48.29 8.45 -56.55
C LEU A 15 48.11 9.97 -56.76
N ARG A 16 47.23 10.61 -55.97
CA ARG A 16 46.89 12.04 -56.08
C ARG A 16 47.39 12.81 -54.85
N PRO A 17 47.88 14.04 -55.02
CA PRO A 17 48.19 14.91 -53.89
C PRO A 17 46.89 15.34 -53.19
N THR A 18 46.88 15.31 -51.86
CA THR A 18 45.77 15.90 -51.07
C THR A 18 46.02 17.37 -50.75
N PHE A 19 47.20 17.89 -51.14
CA PHE A 19 47.68 19.26 -50.91
C PHE A 19 47.68 19.70 -49.43
N ARG A 20 47.77 18.74 -48.49
CA ARG A 20 47.91 19.04 -47.06
C ARG A 20 49.38 19.04 -46.65
N LEU A 21 49.84 20.14 -46.03
CA LEU A 21 51.20 20.29 -45.53
C LEU A 21 51.29 19.86 -44.06
N HIS A 22 52.17 18.91 -43.77
CA HIS A 22 52.51 18.46 -42.42
C HIS A 22 53.87 19.00 -42.02
N ILE A 23 53.89 19.97 -41.10
CA ILE A 23 55.11 20.58 -40.58
C ILE A 23 55.65 19.74 -39.42
N GLY A 24 56.94 19.44 -39.46
CA GLY A 24 57.70 18.68 -38.45
C GLY A 24 57.79 17.19 -38.73
N LEU A 25 57.14 16.70 -39.79
CA LEU A 25 57.05 15.28 -40.09
C LEU A 25 57.77 14.94 -41.40
N PRO A 26 58.58 13.86 -41.44
CA PRO A 26 59.06 13.30 -42.70
C PRO A 26 57.90 12.64 -43.45
N GLY A 27 57.88 12.81 -44.77
CA GLY A 27 56.96 12.10 -45.65
C GLY A 27 57.61 10.86 -46.25
N ALA A 28 56.80 9.89 -46.65
CA ALA A 28 57.30 8.77 -47.46
C ALA A 28 57.64 9.23 -48.89
N SER A 29 58.72 8.71 -49.44
CA SER A 29 59.09 9.00 -50.83
C SER A 29 58.22 8.20 -51.80
N ASN A 30 57.38 8.92 -52.56
CA ASN A 30 56.48 8.34 -53.57
C ASN A 30 57.04 8.45 -55.00
N ALA A 31 58.32 8.79 -55.16
CA ALA A 31 58.95 9.10 -56.44
C ALA A 31 58.75 8.00 -57.51
N PHE A 32 58.93 6.72 -57.15
CA PHE A 32 58.74 5.61 -58.10
C PHE A 32 57.28 5.40 -58.52
N ALA A 33 56.34 5.58 -57.59
CA ALA A 33 54.91 5.45 -57.90
C ALA A 33 54.45 6.57 -58.84
N ILE A 34 54.97 7.79 -58.62
CA ILE A 34 54.74 8.94 -59.50
C ILE A 34 55.39 8.71 -60.88
N ALA A 35 56.65 8.28 -60.93
CA ALA A 35 57.35 8.00 -62.18
C ALA A 35 56.63 6.93 -63.02
N SER A 36 56.17 5.85 -62.38
CA SER A 36 55.37 4.82 -63.05
C SER A 36 54.06 5.39 -63.62
N ARG A 37 53.33 6.20 -62.84
CA ARG A 37 52.10 6.85 -63.29
C ARG A 37 52.31 7.81 -64.46
N LEU A 38 53.45 8.51 -64.49
CA LEU A 38 53.85 9.40 -65.58
C LEU A 38 54.32 8.63 -66.84
N GLY A 39 54.29 7.30 -66.81
CA GLY A 39 54.61 6.44 -67.97
C GLY A 39 56.08 6.09 -68.10
N MET A 40 56.88 6.23 -67.03
CA MET A 40 58.27 5.77 -67.06
C MET A 40 58.34 4.25 -67.22
N ASP A 41 59.26 3.79 -68.06
CA ASP A 41 59.46 2.37 -68.36
C ASP A 41 59.75 1.56 -67.07
N PRO A 42 59.02 0.46 -66.80
CA PRO A 42 59.20 -0.36 -65.61
C PRO A 42 60.65 -0.84 -65.41
N SER A 43 61.38 -1.14 -66.49
CA SER A 43 62.78 -1.58 -66.42
C SER A 43 63.73 -0.48 -65.92
N ILE A 44 63.41 0.80 -66.16
CA ILE A 44 64.17 1.93 -65.61
C ILE A 44 63.90 2.03 -64.11
N ILE A 45 62.64 1.89 -63.71
CA ILE A 45 62.23 1.95 -62.30
C ILE A 45 62.86 0.82 -61.49
N GLU A 46 62.82 -0.42 -62.00
CA GLU A 46 63.41 -1.59 -61.36
C GLU A 46 64.93 -1.44 -61.18
N ARG A 47 65.65 -0.99 -62.22
CA ARG A 47 67.09 -0.70 -62.11
C ARG A 47 67.37 0.43 -61.11
N ALA A 48 66.56 1.48 -61.07
CA ALA A 48 66.72 2.57 -60.09
C ALA A 48 66.54 2.08 -58.64
N GLN A 49 65.64 1.12 -58.41
CA GLN A 49 65.43 0.52 -57.08
C GLN A 49 66.62 -0.31 -56.59
N THR A 50 67.42 -0.92 -57.47
CA THR A 50 68.60 -1.69 -57.06
C THR A 50 69.74 -0.82 -56.54
N HIS A 51 69.76 0.47 -56.89
CA HIS A 51 70.73 1.44 -56.36
C HIS A 51 70.43 1.89 -54.92
N LEU A 52 69.26 1.55 -54.36
CA LEU A 52 68.91 1.88 -52.98
C LEU A 52 69.45 0.84 -51.99
N SER A 53 70.19 1.33 -50.98
CA SER A 53 70.64 0.49 -49.85
C SER A 53 69.45 -0.15 -49.11
N GLU A 54 69.72 -1.27 -48.44
CA GLU A 54 68.71 -1.98 -47.66
C GLU A 54 68.13 -1.12 -46.51
N LEU A 55 68.98 -0.34 -45.83
CA LEU A 55 68.55 0.58 -44.77
C LEU A 55 67.55 1.62 -45.30
N HIS A 56 67.82 2.21 -46.47
CA HIS A 56 66.90 3.17 -47.09
C HIS A 56 65.57 2.51 -47.46
N ARG A 57 65.60 1.29 -48.03
CA ARG A 57 64.37 0.54 -48.35
C ARG A 57 63.54 0.20 -47.10
N SER A 58 64.20 -0.14 -45.99
CA SER A 58 63.54 -0.40 -44.71
C SER A 58 62.90 0.88 -44.13
N LEU A 59 63.65 1.99 -44.10
CA LEU A 59 63.15 3.28 -43.63
C LEU A 59 61.91 3.73 -44.43
N GLU A 60 61.98 3.70 -45.76
CA GLU A 60 60.85 4.04 -46.63
C GLU A 60 59.61 3.18 -46.35
N ARG A 61 59.79 1.87 -46.10
CA ARG A 61 58.69 0.99 -45.74
C ARG A 61 58.04 1.42 -44.42
N THR A 62 58.85 1.66 -43.38
CA THR A 62 58.33 2.09 -42.07
C THR A 62 57.64 3.45 -42.11
N LEU A 63 58.16 4.39 -42.90
CA LEU A 63 57.52 5.70 -43.09
C LEU A 63 56.16 5.56 -43.78
N ARG A 64 56.05 4.71 -44.81
CA ARG A 64 54.77 4.43 -45.48
C ARG A 64 53.76 3.78 -44.55
N GLU A 65 54.18 2.82 -43.74
CA GLU A 65 53.32 2.18 -42.74
C GLU A 65 52.84 3.19 -41.68
N ALA A 66 53.74 4.05 -41.19
CA ALA A 66 53.39 5.10 -40.24
C ALA A 66 52.39 6.12 -40.82
N GLU A 67 52.58 6.52 -42.08
CA GLU A 67 51.63 7.41 -42.77
C GLU A 67 50.26 6.76 -42.95
N ARG A 68 50.20 5.49 -43.37
CA ARG A 68 48.94 4.74 -43.50
C ARG A 68 48.20 4.66 -42.18
N HIS A 69 48.87 4.24 -41.11
CA HIS A 69 48.26 4.17 -39.78
C HIS A 69 47.80 5.54 -39.28
N ARG A 70 48.53 6.61 -39.56
CA ARG A 70 48.10 7.98 -39.22
C ARG A 70 46.80 8.34 -39.93
N THR A 71 46.71 8.09 -41.23
CA THR A 71 45.49 8.39 -42.02
C THR A 71 44.30 7.56 -41.54
N GLU A 72 44.51 6.27 -41.26
CA GLU A 72 43.49 5.38 -40.69
C GLU A 72 43.02 5.86 -39.30
N LEU A 73 43.96 6.23 -38.42
CA LEU A 73 43.65 6.76 -37.10
C LEU A 73 42.89 8.07 -37.18
N ALA A 74 43.29 8.97 -38.08
CA ALA A 74 42.59 10.23 -38.29
C ALA A 74 41.14 10.00 -38.76
N ALA A 75 40.92 9.06 -39.68
CA ALA A 75 39.58 8.68 -40.13
C ALA A 75 38.73 8.09 -38.98
N LYS A 76 39.30 7.17 -38.20
CA LYS A 76 38.61 6.56 -37.04
C LYS A 76 38.30 7.58 -35.94
N LEU A 77 39.19 8.54 -35.70
CA LEU A 77 38.96 9.60 -34.72
C LEU A 77 37.81 10.52 -35.15
N GLU A 78 37.73 10.85 -36.44
CA GLU A 78 36.61 11.65 -36.95
C GLU A 78 35.29 10.89 -36.89
N GLU A 79 35.29 9.60 -37.27
CA GLU A 79 34.11 8.73 -37.13
C GLU A 79 33.64 8.63 -35.67
N ALA A 80 34.56 8.39 -34.74
CA ALA A 80 34.26 8.34 -33.31
C ALA A 80 33.73 9.68 -32.78
N ARG A 81 34.26 10.80 -33.26
CA ARG A 81 33.80 12.15 -32.89
C ARG A 81 32.37 12.40 -33.38
N VAL A 82 32.05 12.05 -34.62
CA VAL A 82 30.69 12.18 -35.16
C VAL A 82 29.72 11.29 -34.38
N ALA A 83 30.10 10.02 -34.14
CA ALA A 83 29.29 9.08 -33.37
C ALA A 83 29.06 9.56 -31.93
N ALA A 84 30.06 10.16 -31.28
CA ALA A 84 29.92 10.73 -29.94
C ALA A 84 28.91 11.89 -29.89
N VAL A 85 28.96 12.79 -30.86
CA VAL A 85 28.01 13.92 -30.96
C VAL A 85 26.58 13.43 -31.19
N ASP A 86 26.40 12.43 -32.06
CA ASP A 86 25.07 11.84 -32.27
C ASP A 86 24.56 11.09 -31.04
N ALA A 87 25.42 10.34 -30.34
CA ALA A 87 25.07 9.69 -29.10
C ALA A 87 24.69 10.71 -28.01
N GLU A 88 25.41 11.81 -27.88
CA GLU A 88 25.10 12.91 -26.95
C GLU A 88 23.74 13.55 -27.28
N ARG A 89 23.46 13.77 -28.56
CA ARG A 89 22.18 14.32 -29.01
C ARG A 89 21.01 13.39 -28.71
N VAL A 90 21.19 12.09 -28.95
CA VAL A 90 20.16 11.06 -28.68
C VAL A 90 19.92 10.92 -27.18
N THR A 91 20.98 10.84 -26.38
CA THR A 91 20.87 10.73 -24.91
C THR A 91 20.20 11.95 -24.31
N THR A 92 20.64 13.16 -24.68
CA THR A 92 20.01 14.42 -24.24
C THR A 92 18.55 14.50 -24.66
N GLY A 93 18.21 14.06 -25.88
CA GLY A 93 16.83 13.99 -26.35
C GLY A 93 15.97 13.04 -25.51
N ALA A 94 16.47 11.82 -25.29
CA ALA A 94 15.80 10.81 -24.50
C ALA A 94 15.60 11.24 -23.04
N GLU A 95 16.58 11.92 -22.43
CA GLU A 95 16.46 12.48 -21.08
C GLU A 95 15.38 13.55 -20.98
N ARG A 96 15.30 14.45 -21.97
CA ARG A 96 14.25 15.48 -22.04
C ARG A 96 12.86 14.88 -22.21
N ASP A 97 12.72 13.89 -23.09
CA ASP A 97 11.45 13.20 -23.28
C ASP A 97 11.05 12.41 -22.02
N ALA A 98 12.00 11.74 -21.37
CA ALA A 98 11.76 11.04 -20.11
C ALA A 98 11.40 11.99 -18.97
N ALA A 99 11.96 13.21 -18.94
CA ALA A 99 11.58 14.24 -17.98
C ALA A 99 10.15 14.73 -18.26
N ARG A 100 9.81 15.04 -19.51
CA ARG A 100 8.45 15.45 -19.90
C ARG A 100 7.40 14.40 -19.51
N VAL A 101 7.66 13.12 -19.82
CA VAL A 101 6.75 12.02 -19.46
C VAL A 101 6.61 11.87 -17.95
N ARG A 102 7.70 12.04 -17.18
CA ARG A 102 7.64 12.01 -15.71
C ARG A 102 6.81 13.15 -15.15
N ASP A 103 7.00 14.37 -15.65
CA ASP A 103 6.26 15.55 -15.19
C ASP A 103 4.77 15.41 -15.55
N GLU A 104 4.45 14.95 -16.76
CA GLU A 104 3.07 14.66 -17.18
C GLU A 104 2.43 13.58 -16.30
N ALA A 105 3.16 12.50 -15.99
CA ALA A 105 2.67 11.45 -15.10
C ALA A 105 2.43 11.96 -13.67
N GLN A 106 3.35 12.78 -13.13
CA GLN A 106 3.18 13.39 -11.81
C GLN A 106 1.98 14.33 -11.76
N GLN A 107 1.78 15.14 -12.81
CA GLN A 107 0.60 16.01 -12.91
C GLN A 107 -0.69 15.20 -13.02
N ALA A 108 -0.71 14.15 -13.83
CA ALA A 108 -1.87 13.28 -13.97
C ALA A 108 -2.21 12.58 -12.64
N LEU A 109 -1.21 12.06 -11.94
CA LEU A 109 -1.38 11.48 -10.60
C LEU A 109 -1.86 12.51 -9.58
N GLY A 110 -1.33 13.74 -9.62
CA GLY A 110 -1.78 14.83 -8.77
C GLY A 110 -3.25 15.19 -8.99
N ARG A 111 -3.68 15.29 -10.25
CA ARG A 111 -5.09 15.54 -10.62
C ARG A 111 -5.98 14.39 -10.17
N ALA A 112 -5.60 13.14 -10.46
CA ALA A 112 -6.37 11.96 -10.04
C ALA A 112 -6.50 11.86 -8.51
N ARG A 113 -5.45 12.20 -7.75
CA ARG A 113 -5.52 12.27 -6.28
C ARG A 113 -6.46 13.36 -5.80
N ALA A 114 -6.38 14.56 -6.36
CA ALA A 114 -7.26 15.67 -5.99
C ALA A 114 -8.73 15.34 -6.27
N GLU A 115 -9.02 14.73 -7.42
CA GLU A 115 -10.37 14.26 -7.78
C GLU A 115 -10.87 13.17 -6.82
N ALA A 116 -10.01 12.22 -6.44
CA ALA A 116 -10.34 11.18 -5.47
C ALA A 116 -10.63 11.77 -4.08
N ASP A 117 -9.81 12.71 -3.61
CA ASP A 117 -10.00 13.38 -2.32
C ASP A 117 -11.31 14.19 -2.31
N GLU A 118 -11.63 14.87 -3.41
CA GLU A 118 -12.90 15.57 -3.58
C GLU A 118 -14.08 14.59 -3.53
N LEU A 119 -14.00 13.48 -4.26
CA LEU A 119 -15.03 12.45 -4.25
C LEU A 119 -15.24 11.88 -2.85
N ILE A 120 -14.16 11.57 -2.11
CA ILE A 120 -14.23 11.09 -0.73
C ILE A 120 -14.93 12.13 0.17
N LEU A 121 -14.59 13.41 0.04
CA LEU A 121 -15.25 14.48 0.80
C LEU A 121 -16.74 14.58 0.48
N GLN A 122 -17.11 14.50 -0.80
CA GLN A 122 -18.50 14.50 -1.25
C GLN A 122 -19.26 13.28 -0.72
N THR A 123 -18.69 12.07 -0.83
CA THR A 123 -19.29 10.84 -0.30
C THR A 123 -19.46 10.90 1.22
N ARG A 124 -18.47 11.41 1.97
CA ARG A 124 -18.59 11.61 3.43
C ARG A 124 -19.69 12.61 3.80
N ARG A 125 -19.85 13.69 3.03
CA ARG A 125 -20.96 14.65 3.23
C ARG A 125 -22.31 14.02 2.95
N ALA A 126 -22.44 13.30 1.83
CA ALA A 126 -23.66 12.59 1.47
C ALA A 126 -24.04 11.52 2.50
N LEU A 127 -23.05 10.77 3.02
CA LEU A 127 -23.27 9.78 4.06
C LEU A 127 -23.81 10.41 5.35
N ARG A 128 -23.20 11.50 5.82
CA ARG A 128 -23.71 12.25 7.00
C ARG A 128 -25.14 12.74 6.80
N GLN A 129 -25.45 13.30 5.63
CA GLN A 129 -26.81 13.74 5.32
C GLN A 129 -27.81 12.58 5.29
N ALA A 130 -27.41 11.42 4.77
CA ALA A 130 -28.24 10.23 4.75
C ALA A 130 -28.47 9.65 6.15
N GLU A 131 -27.45 9.68 7.02
CA GLU A 131 -27.56 9.31 8.44
C GLU A 131 -28.51 10.25 9.19
N GLU A 132 -28.34 11.57 9.05
CA GLU A 132 -29.23 12.57 9.67
C GLU A 132 -30.69 12.43 9.19
N ALA A 133 -30.89 12.17 7.90
CA ALA A 133 -32.22 11.94 7.34
C ALA A 133 -32.86 10.65 7.87
N ARG A 134 -32.07 9.57 8.01
CA ARG A 134 -32.51 8.32 8.64
C ARG A 134 -32.88 8.52 10.10
N ASP A 135 -32.08 9.23 10.86
CA ASP A 135 -32.35 9.51 12.27
C ASP A 135 -33.62 10.34 12.45
N LEU A 136 -33.83 11.35 11.61
CA LEU A 136 -35.06 12.16 11.64
C LEU A 136 -36.29 11.32 11.26
N ALA A 137 -36.17 10.45 10.25
CA ALA A 137 -37.24 9.55 9.85
C ALA A 137 -37.56 8.52 10.95
N ALA A 138 -36.55 7.91 11.56
CA ALA A 138 -36.71 6.99 12.69
C ALA A 138 -37.38 7.67 13.89
N LYS A 139 -36.93 8.89 14.25
CA LYS A 139 -37.55 9.69 15.32
C LYS A 139 -39.02 10.02 15.02
N ARG A 140 -39.34 10.38 13.77
CA ARG A 140 -40.73 10.63 13.34
C ARG A 140 -41.60 9.39 13.47
N ASN A 141 -41.12 8.23 12.99
CA ASN A 141 -41.86 6.98 13.08
C ASN A 141 -42.14 6.57 14.54
N LEU A 142 -41.16 6.70 15.42
CA LEU A 142 -41.33 6.40 16.86
C LEU A 142 -42.38 7.31 17.52
N VAL A 143 -42.44 8.60 17.15
CA VAL A 143 -43.45 9.54 17.67
C VAL A 143 -44.85 9.19 17.16
N GLU A 144 -44.98 8.82 15.89
CA GLU A 144 -46.26 8.38 15.32
C GLU A 144 -46.74 7.06 15.91
N GLU A 145 -45.85 6.09 16.13
CA GLU A 145 -46.16 4.84 16.85
C GLU A 145 -46.58 5.12 18.30
N ALA A 146 -45.88 6.01 19.02
CA ALA A 146 -46.24 6.38 20.38
C ALA A 146 -47.62 7.08 20.44
N ARG A 147 -47.92 7.96 19.47
CA ARG A 147 -49.25 8.60 19.34
C ARG A 147 -50.34 7.58 19.03
N ALA A 148 -50.09 6.65 18.11
CA ALA A 148 -51.03 5.60 17.76
C ALA A 148 -51.31 4.68 18.97
N ALA A 149 -50.26 4.32 19.73
CA ALA A 149 -50.40 3.54 20.96
C ALA A 149 -51.20 4.30 22.03
N LEU A 150 -50.95 5.61 22.21
CA LEU A 150 -51.74 6.46 23.11
C LEU A 150 -53.21 6.53 22.68
N ALA A 151 -53.49 6.74 21.40
CA ALA A 151 -54.85 6.77 20.87
C ALA A 151 -55.56 5.41 21.02
N ALA A 152 -54.84 4.30 20.87
CA ALA A 152 -55.38 2.96 21.12
C ALA A 152 -55.69 2.72 22.60
N VAL A 153 -54.84 3.22 23.52
CA VAL A 153 -55.10 3.15 24.97
C VAL A 153 -56.28 4.05 25.35
N GLU A 154 -56.39 5.25 24.79
CA GLU A 154 -57.54 6.14 25.02
C GLU A 154 -58.84 5.56 24.45
N SER A 155 -58.81 4.94 23.27
CA SER A 155 -59.99 4.30 22.70
C SER A 155 -60.39 3.02 23.45
N ALA A 156 -59.42 2.23 23.91
CA ALA A 156 -59.66 1.10 24.79
C ALA A 156 -60.22 1.56 26.16
N ARG A 157 -59.76 2.70 26.68
CA ARG A 157 -60.28 3.30 27.92
C ARG A 157 -61.69 3.87 27.74
N ALA A 158 -61.99 4.45 26.58
CA ALA A 158 -63.33 4.89 26.22
C ALA A 158 -64.30 3.72 25.99
N ALA A 159 -63.82 2.61 25.41
CA ALA A 159 -64.57 1.36 25.26
C ALA A 159 -64.70 0.57 26.58
N SER A 160 -63.80 0.82 27.54
CA SER A 160 -63.78 0.25 28.90
C SER A 160 -64.51 1.11 29.94
N ALA A 161 -65.30 2.11 29.53
CA ALA A 161 -66.24 2.76 30.43
C ALA A 161 -67.24 1.70 30.94
N PRO A 162 -67.29 1.38 32.24
CA PRO A 162 -68.04 0.23 32.71
C PRO A 162 -69.55 0.51 32.68
N PRO A 163 -70.39 -0.44 32.23
CA PRO A 163 -71.79 -0.48 32.64
C PRO A 163 -71.83 -0.89 34.12
N GLU A 164 -72.49 -0.07 34.93
CA GLU A 164 -72.79 -0.29 36.33
C GLU A 164 -73.55 -1.63 36.51
N ARG A 165 -72.89 -2.67 37.04
CA ARG A 165 -73.54 -3.88 37.56
C ARG A 165 -72.81 -4.46 38.79
N PRO A 166 -73.56 -5.00 39.76
CA PRO A 166 -73.08 -5.28 41.12
C PRO A 166 -72.19 -6.54 41.19
N SER A 167 -71.21 -6.49 42.08
CA SER A 167 -70.20 -7.52 42.31
C SER A 167 -70.76 -8.74 43.05
N PRO A 168 -70.44 -9.99 42.65
CA PRO A 168 -70.67 -11.16 43.47
C PRO A 168 -69.54 -11.33 44.50
N ILE A 169 -69.92 -11.65 45.73
CA ILE A 169 -69.03 -11.95 46.85
C ILE A 169 -68.46 -13.36 46.66
N VAL A 170 -67.14 -13.47 46.50
CA VAL A 170 -66.43 -14.76 46.49
C VAL A 170 -65.88 -15.01 47.91
N PRO A 171 -66.13 -16.17 48.53
CA PRO A 171 -65.66 -16.46 49.88
C PRO A 171 -64.13 -16.65 49.90
N ILE A 172 -63.44 -15.78 50.63
CA ILE A 172 -61.99 -15.82 50.84
C ILE A 172 -61.70 -16.80 51.99
N ALA A 173 -60.79 -17.76 51.76
CA ALA A 173 -60.34 -18.70 52.79
C ALA A 173 -59.35 -18.05 53.78
N VAL A 174 -59.45 -18.44 55.05
CA VAL A 174 -58.61 -17.95 56.15
C VAL A 174 -57.16 -18.38 55.95
N GLY A 175 -56.22 -17.43 55.97
CA GLY A 175 -54.77 -17.64 55.75
C GLY A 175 -54.18 -17.05 54.47
N SER A 176 -54.98 -16.50 53.57
CA SER A 176 -54.51 -15.90 52.30
C SER A 176 -53.95 -14.48 52.47
N LEU A 177 -53.01 -14.10 51.59
CA LEU A 177 -52.53 -12.72 51.44
C LEU A 177 -53.64 -11.85 50.82
N VAL A 178 -54.19 -10.95 51.63
CA VAL A 178 -55.26 -10.03 51.27
C VAL A 178 -54.74 -8.59 51.33
N LEU A 179 -55.08 -7.83 50.30
CA LEU A 179 -54.90 -6.39 50.25
C LEU A 179 -56.18 -5.73 50.81
N VAL A 180 -56.01 -4.78 51.72
CA VAL A 180 -57.11 -3.97 52.26
C VAL A 180 -57.20 -2.69 51.43
N ASP A 181 -58.38 -2.32 50.96
CA ASP A 181 -58.58 -1.03 50.27
C ASP A 181 -58.16 0.13 51.21
N GLY A 182 -57.08 0.84 50.84
CA GLY A 182 -56.50 1.94 51.63
C GLY A 182 -55.19 1.61 52.36
N VAL A 183 -54.73 0.35 52.36
CA VAL A 183 -53.41 -0.05 52.89
C VAL A 183 -52.57 -0.67 51.76
N SER A 184 -51.40 -0.09 51.50
CA SER A 184 -50.57 -0.48 50.34
C SER A 184 -49.80 -1.79 50.54
N ASP A 185 -49.61 -2.24 51.78
CA ASP A 185 -48.88 -3.46 52.10
C ASP A 185 -49.84 -4.66 52.26
N PRO A 186 -49.51 -5.83 51.70
CA PRO A 186 -50.35 -7.02 51.80
C PRO A 186 -50.39 -7.58 53.23
N GLY A 187 -51.58 -7.87 53.74
CA GLY A 187 -51.82 -8.47 55.05
C GLY A 187 -52.31 -9.91 54.97
N THR A 188 -52.22 -10.67 56.05
CA THR A 188 -52.73 -12.04 56.14
C THR A 188 -54.07 -12.06 56.87
N LEU A 189 -55.07 -12.71 56.28
CA LEU A 189 -56.40 -12.85 56.88
C LEU A 189 -56.40 -13.91 58.00
N LEU A 190 -56.64 -13.49 59.25
CA LEU A 190 -56.56 -14.37 60.43
C LEU A 190 -57.90 -14.99 60.83
N ALA A 191 -59.01 -14.26 60.70
CA ALA A 191 -60.35 -14.77 61.02
C ALA A 191 -61.45 -13.91 60.36
N ILE A 192 -62.62 -14.50 60.12
CA ILE A 192 -63.84 -13.79 59.70
C ILE A 192 -64.94 -14.13 60.70
N ASP A 193 -65.52 -13.11 61.33
CA ASP A 193 -66.67 -13.26 62.23
C ASP A 193 -67.98 -13.42 61.43
N ASP A 194 -68.97 -14.13 62.00
CA ASP A 194 -70.30 -14.37 61.41
C ASP A 194 -71.10 -13.10 61.06
N LYS A 195 -70.62 -11.93 61.50
CA LYS A 195 -71.16 -10.59 61.21
C LYS A 195 -70.46 -9.87 60.05
N GLY A 196 -69.59 -10.55 59.30
CA GLY A 196 -68.97 -10.02 58.07
C GLY A 196 -67.77 -9.09 58.31
N VAL A 197 -67.14 -9.21 59.48
CA VAL A 197 -65.94 -8.43 59.86
C VAL A 197 -64.74 -9.37 59.89
N ALA A 198 -63.67 -8.99 59.20
CA ALA A 198 -62.45 -9.77 59.07
C ALA A 198 -61.30 -9.13 59.87
N ASP A 199 -60.60 -9.95 60.64
CA ASP A 199 -59.38 -9.55 61.34
C ASP A 199 -58.18 -9.86 60.43
N VAL A 200 -57.48 -8.81 59.98
CA VAL A 200 -56.32 -8.87 59.07
C VAL A 200 -55.06 -8.41 59.79
N ALA A 201 -54.00 -9.20 59.70
CA ALA A 201 -52.68 -8.83 60.18
C ALA A 201 -51.83 -8.27 59.03
N ALA A 202 -51.57 -6.96 59.05
CA ALA A 202 -50.64 -6.29 58.14
C ALA A 202 -49.37 -5.94 58.94
N GLY A 203 -48.35 -6.80 58.87
CA GLY A 203 -47.11 -6.65 59.65
C GLY A 203 -47.35 -6.76 61.16
N MET A 204 -47.08 -5.68 61.92
CA MET A 204 -47.26 -5.62 63.38
C MET A 204 -48.62 -5.07 63.83
N LEU A 205 -49.45 -4.61 62.89
CA LEU A 205 -50.75 -3.99 63.16
C LEU A 205 -51.88 -5.00 62.90
N ARG A 206 -52.79 -5.16 63.87
CA ARG A 206 -54.03 -5.94 63.72
C ARG A 206 -55.17 -4.98 63.40
N LEU A 207 -55.79 -5.14 62.23
CA LEU A 207 -56.86 -4.29 61.74
C LEU A 207 -58.15 -5.10 61.61
N ARG A 208 -59.25 -4.52 62.08
CA ARG A 208 -60.58 -5.08 61.99
C ARG A 208 -61.35 -4.38 60.89
N VAL A 209 -61.56 -5.05 59.76
CA VAL A 209 -62.08 -4.42 58.53
C VAL A 209 -63.25 -5.26 57.97
N PRO A 210 -64.32 -4.64 57.46
CA PRO A 210 -65.40 -5.37 56.81
C PRO A 210 -64.89 -6.24 55.66
N ALA A 211 -65.39 -7.47 55.54
CA ALA A 211 -64.96 -8.42 54.51
C ALA A 211 -65.17 -7.91 53.07
N THR A 212 -66.00 -6.88 52.89
CA THR A 212 -66.25 -6.19 51.61
C THR A 212 -65.08 -5.34 51.11
N GLN A 213 -64.09 -5.04 51.95
CA GLN A 213 -62.93 -4.19 51.60
C GLN A 213 -61.64 -5.01 51.38
N LEU A 214 -61.76 -6.35 51.30
CA LEU A 214 -60.64 -7.25 51.11
C LEU A 214 -60.55 -7.73 49.67
N ARG A 215 -59.35 -7.63 49.08
CA ARG A 215 -59.06 -8.16 47.74
C ARG A 215 -57.86 -9.12 47.80
N PRO A 216 -57.86 -10.22 47.02
CA PRO A 216 -56.70 -11.11 46.95
C PRO A 216 -55.50 -10.39 46.30
N ALA A 217 -54.31 -10.52 46.89
CA ALA A 217 -53.09 -9.92 46.35
C ALA A 217 -52.48 -10.81 45.24
N PRO A 218 -52.07 -10.25 44.08
CA PRO A 218 -51.37 -10.99 43.03
C PRO A 218 -49.89 -11.22 43.38
N GLU A 219 -49.37 -12.43 43.13
CA GLU A 219 -47.96 -12.76 43.32
C GLU A 219 -47.06 -12.06 42.28
N PRO A 220 -45.91 -11.48 42.68
CA PRO A 220 -45.04 -10.75 41.76
C PRO A 220 -44.15 -11.67 40.92
N ALA A 221 -44.19 -11.50 39.60
CA ALA A 221 -43.33 -12.18 38.63
C ALA A 221 -41.96 -11.48 38.44
N ASP A 222 -40.92 -12.29 38.28
CA ASP A 222 -39.50 -11.94 38.21
C ASP A 222 -39.10 -11.03 37.03
N LYS A 223 -38.13 -10.14 37.27
CA LYS A 223 -37.57 -9.22 36.27
C LYS A 223 -36.43 -9.88 35.48
N LEU A 224 -36.59 -9.98 34.16
CA LEU A 224 -35.54 -10.36 33.21
C LEU A 224 -34.35 -9.38 33.24
N ARG A 225 -33.15 -9.92 33.44
CA ARG A 225 -31.85 -9.21 33.35
C ARG A 225 -31.44 -9.01 31.89
N SER A 226 -30.92 -7.82 31.57
CA SER A 226 -30.26 -7.54 30.29
C SER A 226 -28.78 -7.95 30.34
N GLU A 227 -28.37 -8.77 29.38
CA GLU A 227 -26.97 -9.14 29.16
C GLU A 227 -26.25 -8.06 28.34
N ARG A 228 -25.05 -7.67 28.79
CA ARG A 228 -24.10 -6.85 28.02
C ARG A 228 -23.17 -7.80 27.25
N PRO A 229 -22.80 -7.49 25.99
CA PRO A 229 -21.92 -8.37 25.23
C PRO A 229 -20.48 -8.28 25.77
N HIS A 230 -19.88 -9.44 25.99
CA HIS A 230 -18.49 -9.62 26.39
C HIS A 230 -17.65 -9.80 25.12
N ILE A 231 -16.77 -8.85 24.79
CA ILE A 231 -15.82 -9.00 23.67
C ILE A 231 -14.58 -9.72 24.21
N THR A 232 -14.46 -11.00 23.89
CA THR A 232 -13.23 -11.78 24.09
C THR A 232 -12.26 -11.48 22.96
N GLY A 233 -11.17 -10.77 23.26
CA GLY A 233 -10.03 -10.64 22.34
C GLY A 233 -9.31 -11.98 22.24
N GLY A 234 -9.58 -12.73 21.17
CA GLY A 234 -8.83 -13.94 20.84
C GLY A 234 -7.47 -13.55 20.26
N VAL A 235 -6.40 -14.18 20.75
CA VAL A 235 -5.06 -14.05 20.18
C VAL A 235 -5.13 -14.59 18.74
N PRO A 236 -4.77 -13.80 17.70
CA PRO A 236 -4.77 -14.29 16.34
C PRO A 236 -3.73 -15.43 16.20
N SER A 237 -4.12 -16.51 15.55
CA SER A 237 -3.19 -17.57 15.15
C SER A 237 -2.35 -17.05 13.98
N VAL A 238 -1.08 -16.74 14.24
CA VAL A 238 -0.15 -16.17 13.26
C VAL A 238 0.76 -17.28 12.71
N ALA A 239 0.82 -17.40 11.37
CA ALA A 239 1.71 -18.36 10.73
C ALA A 239 3.18 -17.95 10.91
N LEU A 240 4.11 -18.91 11.09
CA LEU A 240 5.56 -18.64 11.23
C LEU A 240 6.24 -18.16 9.94
N GLN A 241 5.52 -18.17 8.82
CA GLN A 241 6.00 -17.74 7.50
C GLN A 241 5.06 -16.69 6.91
N LEU A 242 5.63 -15.59 6.44
CA LEU A 242 4.97 -14.61 5.59
C LEU A 242 5.48 -14.72 4.16
N ASP A 243 4.57 -14.80 3.18
CA ASP A 243 4.91 -14.81 1.75
C ASP A 243 4.51 -13.48 1.10
N LEU A 244 5.50 -12.78 0.55
CA LEU A 244 5.38 -11.47 -0.08
C LEU A 244 5.71 -11.53 -1.59
N ARG A 245 5.82 -12.74 -2.16
CA ARG A 245 6.15 -12.89 -3.59
C ARG A 245 5.03 -12.33 -4.46
N GLY A 246 5.40 -11.55 -5.47
CA GLY A 246 4.47 -10.97 -6.43
C GLY A 246 3.74 -9.72 -5.95
N ALA A 247 3.89 -9.33 -4.68
CA ALA A 247 3.39 -8.05 -4.17
C ALA A 247 4.26 -6.88 -4.65
N ARG A 248 3.67 -5.69 -4.77
CA ARG A 248 4.45 -4.46 -4.95
C ARG A 248 5.17 -4.10 -3.65
N ALA A 249 6.27 -3.36 -3.74
CA ALA A 249 7.09 -3.04 -2.56
C ALA A 249 6.29 -2.35 -1.44
N GLU A 250 5.48 -1.34 -1.77
CA GLU A 250 4.66 -0.62 -0.79
C GLU A 250 3.60 -1.52 -0.11
N GLU A 251 2.92 -2.36 -0.88
CA GLU A 251 1.94 -3.33 -0.37
C GLU A 251 2.59 -4.37 0.55
N ALA A 252 3.76 -4.87 0.14
CA ALA A 252 4.52 -5.85 0.90
C ALA A 252 4.97 -5.30 2.25
N LEU A 253 5.37 -4.02 2.31
CA LEU A 253 5.76 -3.35 3.55
C LEU A 253 4.58 -3.17 4.52
N ALA A 254 3.41 -2.78 4.00
CA ALA A 254 2.20 -2.65 4.83
C ALA A 254 1.75 -4.01 5.43
N VAL A 255 1.83 -5.08 4.64
CA VAL A 255 1.52 -6.44 5.12
C VAL A 255 2.56 -6.91 6.13
N LEU A 256 3.84 -6.63 5.89
CA LEU A 256 4.93 -6.97 6.81
C LEU A 256 4.76 -6.30 8.17
N ASP A 257 4.50 -4.99 8.21
CA ASP A 257 4.30 -4.24 9.45
C ASP A 257 3.16 -4.82 10.30
N ARG A 258 2.00 -5.05 9.68
CA ARG A 258 0.86 -5.69 10.37
C ARG A 258 1.22 -7.08 10.89
N TYR A 259 1.89 -7.88 10.08
CA TYR A 259 2.28 -9.24 10.45
C TYR A 259 3.27 -9.27 11.62
N LEU A 260 4.23 -8.34 11.67
CA LEU A 260 5.19 -8.24 12.78
C LEU A 260 4.50 -7.86 14.09
N ASN A 261 3.53 -6.94 14.04
CA ASN A 261 2.69 -6.60 15.19
C ASN A 261 1.90 -7.82 15.67
N ASP A 262 1.22 -8.53 14.76
CA ASP A 262 0.44 -9.73 15.10
C ASP A 262 1.35 -10.83 15.68
N ALA A 263 2.54 -11.04 15.11
CA ALA A 263 3.53 -12.03 15.58
C ALA A 263 4.09 -11.69 16.96
N ALA A 264 4.37 -10.41 17.23
CA ALA A 264 4.81 -9.94 18.55
C ALA A 264 3.72 -10.13 19.60
N VAL A 265 2.46 -9.83 19.28
CA VAL A 265 1.30 -10.05 20.18
C VAL A 265 1.10 -11.55 20.45
N ALA A 266 1.34 -12.40 19.44
CA ALA A 266 1.28 -13.85 19.58
C ALA A 266 2.49 -14.45 20.32
N GLY A 267 3.50 -13.65 20.68
CA GLY A 267 4.71 -14.12 21.38
C GLY A 267 5.64 -14.98 20.52
N ILE A 268 5.59 -14.82 19.19
CA ILE A 268 6.47 -15.55 18.26
C ILE A 268 7.83 -14.87 18.22
N ALA A 269 8.88 -15.58 18.65
CA ALA A 269 10.23 -15.04 18.71
C ALA A 269 10.95 -14.99 17.35
N ARG A 270 10.59 -15.88 16.41
CA ARG A 270 11.30 -16.02 15.13
C ARG A 270 10.31 -16.28 13.99
N VAL A 271 10.38 -15.46 12.95
CA VAL A 271 9.51 -15.55 11.76
C VAL A 271 10.33 -15.56 10.47
N ARG A 272 9.78 -16.16 9.42
CA ARG A 272 10.40 -16.21 8.09
C ARG A 272 9.62 -15.41 7.07
N VAL A 273 10.28 -14.43 6.45
CA VAL A 273 9.68 -13.57 5.43
C VAL A 273 10.23 -13.96 4.06
N VAL A 274 9.35 -14.40 3.15
CA VAL A 274 9.70 -14.85 1.80
C VAL A 274 9.37 -13.73 0.81
N HIS A 275 10.39 -13.05 0.30
CA HIS A 275 10.25 -11.97 -0.70
C HIS A 275 10.64 -12.42 -2.13
N GLY A 276 11.23 -13.60 -2.27
CA GLY A 276 11.73 -14.12 -3.55
C GLY A 276 13.11 -13.56 -3.92
N LYS A 277 13.72 -14.16 -4.96
CA LYS A 277 15.08 -13.81 -5.45
C LYS A 277 15.02 -12.70 -6.50
N GLY A 278 14.28 -12.93 -7.59
CA GLY A 278 13.88 -11.93 -8.60
C GLY A 278 14.93 -10.86 -8.94
N THR A 279 14.46 -9.62 -9.09
CA THR A 279 15.30 -8.43 -9.27
C THR A 279 15.94 -7.92 -7.97
N GLY A 280 15.65 -8.54 -6.84
CA GLY A 280 16.10 -8.10 -5.52
C GLY A 280 15.40 -6.85 -4.96
N ALA A 281 14.49 -6.22 -5.71
CA ALA A 281 13.82 -4.99 -5.25
C ALA A 281 13.02 -5.19 -3.95
N LEU A 282 12.19 -6.23 -3.87
CA LEU A 282 11.46 -6.59 -2.64
C LEU A 282 12.40 -6.97 -1.49
N ARG A 283 13.49 -7.68 -1.77
CA ARG A 283 14.51 -8.03 -0.76
C ARG A 283 15.11 -6.76 -0.14
N THR A 284 15.51 -5.81 -0.97
CA THR A 284 16.12 -4.56 -0.50
C THR A 284 15.12 -3.74 0.32
N ALA A 285 13.88 -3.60 -0.15
CA ALA A 285 12.83 -2.87 0.56
C ALA A 285 12.48 -3.51 1.91
N VAL A 286 12.28 -4.83 1.94
CA VAL A 286 11.95 -5.57 3.18
C VAL A 286 13.09 -5.48 4.18
N ARG A 287 14.35 -5.66 3.77
CA ARG A 287 15.48 -5.56 4.69
C ARG A 287 15.68 -4.15 5.24
N ALA A 288 15.50 -3.13 4.41
CA ALA A 288 15.56 -1.74 4.87
C ALA A 288 14.48 -1.47 5.93
N ALA A 289 13.24 -1.92 5.69
CA ALA A 289 12.17 -1.76 6.66
C ALA A 289 12.42 -2.54 7.96
N LEU A 290 12.92 -3.79 7.88
CA LEU A 290 13.25 -4.60 9.06
C LEU A 290 14.38 -3.98 9.90
N ALA A 291 15.34 -3.30 9.28
CA ALA A 291 16.44 -2.65 9.99
C ALA A 291 15.99 -1.45 10.84
N GLU A 292 14.90 -0.79 10.44
CA GLU A 292 14.34 0.39 11.14
C GLU A 292 13.15 0.02 12.05
N HIS A 293 12.68 -1.23 12.02
CA HIS A 293 11.45 -1.62 12.69
C HIS A 293 11.64 -1.82 14.20
N PRO A 294 10.85 -1.16 15.08
CA PRO A 294 11.07 -1.17 16.53
C PRO A 294 10.85 -2.53 17.20
N LEU A 295 10.05 -3.41 16.57
CA LEU A 295 9.80 -4.77 17.06
C LEU A 295 10.81 -5.81 16.55
N VAL A 296 11.85 -5.41 15.80
CA VAL A 296 12.84 -6.34 15.26
C VAL A 296 14.13 -6.23 16.06
N ARG A 297 14.55 -7.34 16.66
CA ARG A 297 15.82 -7.43 17.38
C ARG A 297 16.99 -7.69 16.43
N ALA A 298 16.81 -8.59 15.46
CA ALA A 298 17.82 -8.94 14.48
C ALA A 298 17.19 -9.52 13.22
N HIS A 299 17.89 -9.40 12.08
CA HIS A 299 17.48 -10.04 10.84
C HIS A 299 18.69 -10.62 10.10
N GLU A 300 18.49 -11.76 9.44
CA GLU A 300 19.56 -12.43 8.67
C GLU A 300 19.01 -13.10 7.40
N PRO A 301 19.82 -13.25 6.34
CA PRO A 301 19.46 -14.11 5.22
C PRO A 301 19.13 -15.52 5.70
N ALA A 302 18.08 -16.12 5.15
CA ALA A 302 17.76 -17.51 5.42
C ALA A 302 18.87 -18.44 4.91
N GLY A 303 19.06 -19.58 5.57
CA GLY A 303 20.03 -20.59 5.14
C GLY A 303 19.69 -21.19 3.77
N PRO A 304 20.63 -21.91 3.11
CA PRO A 304 20.40 -22.52 1.80
C PRO A 304 19.18 -23.45 1.74
N ALA A 305 18.89 -24.17 2.83
CA ALA A 305 17.74 -25.07 2.96
C ALA A 305 16.41 -24.35 3.27
N GLU A 306 16.45 -23.06 3.63
CA GLU A 306 15.30 -22.28 4.10
C GLU A 306 14.89 -21.16 3.13
N GLY A 307 15.47 -21.15 1.92
CA GLY A 307 15.16 -20.19 0.85
C GLY A 307 16.33 -19.31 0.42
N GLY A 308 17.47 -19.37 1.12
CA GLY A 308 18.67 -18.61 0.81
C GLY A 308 18.39 -17.11 0.72
N GLU A 309 18.94 -16.46 -0.32
CA GLU A 309 18.70 -15.04 -0.59
C GLU A 309 17.24 -14.66 -0.90
N GLY A 310 16.34 -15.64 -1.08
CA GLY A 310 14.93 -15.40 -1.34
C GLY A 310 14.06 -15.24 -0.10
N ALA A 311 14.65 -15.43 1.09
CA ALA A 311 13.98 -15.30 2.37
C ALA A 311 14.89 -14.61 3.39
N THR A 312 14.26 -13.92 4.34
CA THR A 312 14.93 -13.29 5.49
C THR A 312 14.29 -13.84 6.76
N ILE A 313 15.14 -14.26 7.70
CA ILE A 313 14.75 -14.67 9.04
C ILE A 313 14.78 -13.42 9.93
N VAL A 314 13.73 -13.25 10.72
CA VAL A 314 13.54 -12.10 11.60
C VAL A 314 13.35 -12.59 13.03
N GLU A 315 14.12 -12.03 13.94
CA GLU A 315 13.97 -12.21 15.39
C GLU A 315 13.28 -10.97 15.97
N LEU A 316 12.21 -11.18 16.73
CA LEU A 316 11.42 -10.14 17.39
C LEU A 316 11.86 -9.93 18.83
#